data_AF-A0A972TMF1-F1
#
_entry.id   AF-A0A972TMF1-F1
#
_cell.length_a   1.000
_cell.length_b   1.000
_cell.length_c   1.000
_cell.angle_alpha   90.00
_cell.angle_beta   90.00
_cell.angle_gamma   90.00
#
_symmetry.space_group_name_H-M   'P 1'
#
loop_
_entity.id
_entity.type
_entity.pdbx_description
1 polymer ?
#
loop_
_entity_poly.entity_id
_entity_poly.type
_entity_poly.pdbx_seq_one_letter_code
_entity_poly.pdbx_strand_id
1 'polypeptide(L)'
;MGLLFNLLTLPVSGPVKSVTWIAEKLIEQAESEELDEDRIKGELLELQVHFELDEISQEEYDQQEAVLLEQLSAIREAKEEDL
;
A
#
# COMPACT_ATOMS: atom_id res chain seq x y z
N MET A 1 5.65 13.50 20.20
CA MET A 1 4.39 12.94 20.75
C MET A 1 3.29 13.28 19.76
N GLY A 2 3.03 12.37 18.81
CA GLY A 2 2.37 12.65 17.55
C GLY A 2 0.85 12.51 17.60
N LEU A 3 0.17 13.41 16.89
CA LEU A 3 -1.28 13.42 16.67
C LEU A 3 -1.81 12.11 16.08
N LEU A 4 -0.97 11.33 15.40
CA LEU A 4 -1.26 10.01 14.86
C LEU A 4 -1.60 8.98 15.97
N PHE A 5 -0.95 9.08 17.14
CA PHE A 5 -1.19 8.16 18.26
C PHE A 5 -2.55 8.42 18.95
N ASN A 6 -3.09 9.64 18.82
CA ASN A 6 -4.41 9.98 19.33
C ASN A 6 -5.55 9.49 18.43
N LEU A 7 -5.30 9.24 17.14
CA LEU A 7 -6.30 8.64 16.25
C LEU A 7 -6.41 7.13 16.48
N LEU A 8 -5.31 6.46 16.85
CA LEU A 8 -5.26 5.03 17.17
C LEU A 8 -5.89 4.66 18.53
N THR A 9 -6.12 5.64 19.41
CA THR A 9 -6.70 5.41 20.75
C THR A 9 -8.18 5.77 20.85
N LEU A 10 -8.81 6.18 19.74
CA LEU A 10 -10.27 6.32 19.69
C LEU A 10 -10.93 4.93 19.77
N PRO A 11 -12.05 4.79 20.51
CA PRO A 11 -12.72 3.51 20.68
C PRO A 11 -13.14 2.97 19.30
N VAL A 12 -12.57 1.82 18.94
CA VAL A 12 -12.63 1.15 17.64
C VAL A 12 -14.04 0.62 17.35
N SER A 13 -15.00 1.53 17.19
CA SER A 13 -16.40 1.23 16.85
C SER A 13 -16.84 1.94 15.56
N GLY A 14 -15.88 2.46 14.79
CA GLY A 14 -16.02 2.96 13.42
C GLY A 14 -14.85 3.91 13.08
N PRO A 15 -14.25 3.87 11.87
CA PRO A 15 -14.65 3.18 10.63
C PRO A 15 -13.51 2.29 10.07
N VAL A 16 -13.52 0.98 10.33
CA VAL A 16 -12.59 0.06 9.62
C VAL A 16 -12.85 0.09 8.10
N LYS A 17 -14.07 0.47 7.69
CA LYS A 17 -14.46 0.69 6.29
C LYS A 17 -13.83 1.91 5.61
N SER A 18 -13.24 2.87 6.33
CA SER A 18 -12.71 4.09 5.69
C SER A 18 -11.30 3.92 5.12
N VAL A 19 -10.49 3.00 5.65
CA VAL A 19 -9.14 2.73 5.11
C VAL A 19 -9.24 1.91 3.83
N THR A 20 -10.10 0.89 3.82
CA THR A 20 -10.42 0.09 2.64
C THR A 20 -11.03 0.93 1.51
N TRP A 21 -11.91 1.89 1.82
CA TRP A 21 -12.47 2.80 0.80
C TRP A 21 -11.42 3.70 0.14
N ILE A 22 -10.38 4.11 0.87
CA ILE A 22 -9.26 4.90 0.31
C ILE A 22 -8.41 4.01 -0.61
N ALA A 23 -8.14 2.77 -0.22
CA ALA A 23 -7.43 1.80 -1.05
C ALA A 23 -8.22 1.49 -2.35
N GLU A 24 -9.53 1.24 -2.26
CA GLU A 24 -10.40 1.04 -3.41
C GLU A 24 -10.44 2.27 -4.33
N LYS A 25 -10.46 3.49 -3.77
CA LYS A 25 -10.47 4.72 -4.57
C LYS A 25 -9.13 5.02 -5.25
N LEU A 26 -8.02 4.56 -4.69
CA LEU A 26 -6.70 4.68 -5.32
C LEU A 26 -6.59 3.75 -6.54
N ILE A 27 -7.16 2.55 -6.46
CA ILE A 27 -7.26 1.59 -7.57
C ILE A 27 -8.13 2.15 -8.71
N GLU A 28 -9.16 2.94 -8.41
CA GLU A 28 -10.14 3.43 -9.40
C GLU A 28 -9.67 4.63 -10.26
N GLN A 29 -8.56 5.31 -9.93
CA GLN A 29 -8.07 6.49 -10.66
C GLN A 29 -6.97 6.21 -11.69
N ALA A 30 -6.71 4.94 -11.99
CA ALA A 30 -5.58 4.50 -12.80
C ALA A 30 -5.88 4.56 -14.32
N GLU A 31 -5.55 5.68 -15.00
CA GLU A 31 -5.63 5.81 -16.47
C GLU A 31 -4.43 6.50 -17.17
N SER A 32 -3.26 6.68 -16.52
CA SER A 32 -2.08 7.29 -17.16
C SER A 32 -0.82 6.46 -16.90
N GLU A 33 0.24 6.55 -17.72
CA GLU A 33 1.49 5.74 -17.65
C GLU A 33 2.22 5.69 -16.27
N GLU A 34 1.77 6.46 -15.29
CA GLU A 34 2.07 6.26 -13.86
C GLU A 34 1.41 5.00 -13.26
N LEU A 35 0.51 4.35 -14.02
CA LEU A 35 -0.35 3.23 -13.63
C LEU A 35 0.43 2.11 -12.98
N ASP A 36 1.54 1.71 -13.59
CA ASP A 36 2.27 0.54 -13.15
C ASP A 36 2.97 0.80 -11.82
N GLU A 37 3.53 1.99 -11.62
CA GLU A 37 4.15 2.36 -10.36
C GLU A 37 3.11 2.60 -9.26
N ASP A 38 2.04 3.34 -9.56
CA ASP A 38 1.00 3.65 -8.57
C ASP A 38 0.18 2.42 -8.16
N ARG A 39 0.01 1.45 -9.08
CA ARG A 39 -0.56 0.14 -8.76
C ARG A 39 0.30 -0.60 -7.74
N ILE A 40 1.60 -0.74 -7.97
CA ILE A 40 2.48 -1.47 -7.05
C ILE A 40 2.58 -0.77 -5.69
N LYS A 41 2.56 0.57 -5.67
CA LYS A 41 2.43 1.33 -4.40
C LYS A 41 1.12 1.05 -3.67
N GLY A 42 0.01 0.90 -4.40
CA GLY A 42 -1.28 0.50 -3.85
C GLY A 42 -1.24 -0.90 -3.24
N GLU A 43 -0.66 -1.86 -3.95
CA GLU A 43 -0.47 -3.25 -3.48
C GLU A 43 0.41 -3.31 -2.21
N LEU A 44 1.48 -2.50 -2.13
CA LEU A 44 2.30 -2.37 -0.91
C LEU A 44 1.50 -1.81 0.28
N LEU A 45 0.61 -0.85 0.03
CA LEU A 45 -0.24 -0.24 1.05
C LEU A 45 -1.27 -1.23 1.58
N GLU A 46 -1.86 -2.04 0.70
CA GLU A 46 -2.77 -3.13 1.06
C GLU A 46 -2.03 -4.20 1.89
N LEU A 47 -0.84 -4.61 1.46
CA LEU A 47 0.01 -5.56 2.19
C LEU A 47 0.33 -5.08 3.62
N GLN A 48 0.67 -3.80 3.79
CA GLN A 48 0.91 -3.17 5.10
C GLN A 48 -0.35 -3.21 5.98
N VAL A 49 -1.53 -2.94 5.42
CA VAL A 49 -2.79 -3.02 6.17
C VAL A 49 -3.06 -4.46 6.64
N HIS A 50 -2.86 -5.45 5.79
CA HIS A 50 -3.01 -6.86 6.18
C HIS A 50 -2.05 -7.25 7.31
N PHE A 51 -0.80 -6.78 7.27
CA PHE A 51 0.16 -7.01 8.34
C PHE A 51 -0.24 -6.31 9.65
N GLU A 52 -0.68 -5.04 9.58
CA GLU A 52 -1.15 -4.28 10.76
C GLU A 52 -2.40 -4.86 11.41
N LEU A 53 -3.21 -5.60 10.65
CA LEU A 53 -4.38 -6.33 11.13
C LEU A 53 -4.06 -7.73 11.65
N ASP A 54 -2.78 -8.11 11.73
CA ASP A 54 -2.31 -9.47 12.07
C ASP A 54 -2.93 -10.57 11.16
N GLU A 55 -3.34 -10.22 9.93
CA GLU A 55 -3.92 -11.16 8.96
C GLU A 55 -2.85 -11.98 8.23
N ILE A 56 -1.62 -11.46 8.18
CA ILE A 56 -0.43 -12.14 7.66
C ILE A 56 0.71 -12.07 8.66
N SER A 57 1.59 -13.07 8.64
CA SER A 57 2.79 -13.08 9.47
C SER A 57 3.86 -12.11 8.95
N GLN A 58 4.82 -11.77 9.81
CA GLN A 58 5.96 -10.95 9.40
C GLN A 58 6.78 -11.60 8.28
N GLU A 59 6.97 -12.92 8.33
CA GLU A 59 7.69 -13.64 7.27
C GLU A 59 6.95 -13.57 5.92
N GLU A 60 5.63 -13.65 5.92
CA GLU A 60 4.80 -13.49 4.71
C GLU A 60 4.80 -12.04 4.20
N TYR A 61 4.79 -11.06 5.10
CA TYR A 61 4.93 -9.64 4.75
C TYR A 61 6.27 -9.39 4.07
N ASP A 62 7.39 -9.77 4.71
CA ASP A 62 8.75 -9.52 4.21
C ASP A 62 8.97 -10.15 2.83
N GLN A 63 8.45 -11.37 2.61
CA GLN A 63 8.54 -12.05 1.31
C GLN A 63 7.76 -11.33 0.21
N GLN A 64 6.54 -10.88 0.49
CA GLN A 64 5.69 -10.21 -0.49
C GLN A 64 6.16 -8.78 -0.77
N GLU A 65 6.59 -8.06 0.28
CA GLU A 65 7.13 -6.71 0.16
C GLU A 65 8.37 -6.70 -0.73
N ALA A 66 9.29 -7.65 -0.56
CA ALA A 66 10.48 -7.76 -1.38
C ALA A 66 10.16 -7.91 -2.88
N VAL A 67 9.16 -8.73 -3.21
CA VAL A 67 8.72 -8.95 -4.60
C VAL A 67 8.12 -7.68 -5.20
N LEU A 68 7.25 -6.99 -4.46
CA LEU A 68 6.63 -5.74 -4.92
C LEU A 68 7.67 -4.63 -5.09
N LEU A 69 8.66 -4.53 -4.20
CA LEU A 69 9.74 -3.56 -4.32
C LEU A 69 10.67 -3.84 -5.51
N GLU A 70 10.94 -5.11 -5.82
CA GLU A 70 11.68 -5.50 -7.03
C GLU A 70 10.95 -5.08 -8.30
N GLN A 71 9.62 -5.31 -8.37
CA GLN A 71 8.80 -4.88 -9.49
C GLN A 71 8.78 -3.36 -9.66
N LEU A 72 8.64 -2.62 -8.54
CA LEU A 72 8.68 -1.17 -8.55
C LEU A 72 10.03 -0.64 -9.06
N SER A 73 11.13 -1.27 -8.66
CA SER A 73 12.47 -0.93 -9.15
C SER A 73 12.58 -1.14 -10.66
N ALA A 74 12.12 -2.28 -11.17
CA ALA A 74 12.16 -2.60 -12.59
C ALA A 74 11.34 -1.61 -13.44
N ILE A 75 10.16 -1.20 -12.96
CA ILE A 75 9.31 -0.20 -13.63
C ILE A 75 10.03 1.15 -13.69
N ARG A 76 10.69 1.56 -12.61
CA ARG A 76 11.43 2.83 -12.55
C ARG A 76 12.64 2.83 -13.49
N GLU A 77 13.39 1.73 -13.52
CA GLU A 77 14.54 1.57 -14.42
C GLU A 77 14.10 1.63 -15.89
N ALA A 78 13.00 0.95 -16.25
CA ALA A 78 12.45 1.01 -17.61
C ALA A 78 12.04 2.44 -18.01
N LYS A 79 11.44 3.21 -17.10
CA LYS A 79 11.08 4.61 -17.34
C LYS A 79 12.30 5.53 -17.50
N GLU A 80 13.40 5.24 -16.80
CA GLU A 80 14.64 6.00 -16.95
C GLU A 80 15.34 5.72 -18.30
N GLU A 81 15.22 4.51 -18.85
CA GLU A 81 15.78 4.15 -20.17
C GLU A 81 15.00 4.74 -21.35
N ASP A 82 13.70 4.99 -21.19
CA ASP A 82 12.81 5.56 -22.23
C ASP A 82 12.89 7.10 -22.35
N LEU A 83 13.62 7.79 -21.46
CA LEU A 83 13.80 9.27 -21.41
C LEU A 83 15.09 9.76 -22.11
#